data_AF-U5P111-F1
#
_entry.id   AF-U5P111-F1
#
_cell.length_a   1.000
_cell.length_b   1.000
_cell.length_c   1.000
_cell.angle_alpha   90.00
_cell.angle_beta   90.00
_cell.angle_gamma   90.00
#
_symmetry.space_group_name_H-M   'P 1'
#
loop_
_entity.id
_entity.type
_entity.pdbx_description
1 polymer ?
#
loop_
_entity_poly.entity_id
_entity_poly.type
_entity_poly.pdbx_seq_one_letter_code
_entity_poly.pdbx_strand_id
1 'polypeptide(L)'
;IFFNIMPGLFGGFGNYFLPILCGSAELAYPRINSISLLLQPVAFVLVILSTASEFGGGTGWTLYPPLSTSLMSLSPVAVDVIVLGLLVSGISSIMSSLNFLTTVFHLRAKGLTLGILSVSAWSIVITSVMLLLTLPVLTGGVLMLLSDLHFNTLFFDPTFAGDPILYQHLFWFFGHPEVYILILPGFGVVSHVISTNYCRSLFGNQSMILAMGCIAVLGSVVWSHHMYTTGLEVDTRAFFTAATILISIPTGTKVFNWICTYISSNYGIVHSSSLLALLFVCTFTFGGTTGVILGNAAVDVALHDTYYVIAHFHFVLSIGAVIALFTVVSAFQENFFGKTL
;
A
#
# COMPACT_ATOMS: atom_id res chain seq x y z
N ILE A 1 -2.02 7.29 -4.95
CA ILE A 1 -1.20 6.34 -4.17
C ILE A 1 -0.27 7.10 -3.22
N PHE A 2 0.85 7.63 -3.71
CA PHE A 2 1.95 8.15 -2.88
C PHE A 2 1.67 9.46 -2.13
N PHE A 3 0.74 10.30 -2.59
CA PHE A 3 0.50 11.63 -2.00
C PHE A 3 -0.88 11.82 -1.38
N ASN A 4 -1.63 10.72 -1.18
CA ASN A 4 -2.93 10.75 -0.51
C ASN A 4 -3.07 9.57 0.46
N ILE A 5 -3.28 8.36 -0.07
CA ILE A 5 -3.50 7.16 0.76
C ILE A 5 -2.31 6.87 1.67
N MET A 6 -1.09 6.88 1.13
CA MET A 6 0.11 6.58 1.90
C MET A 6 0.35 7.62 3.03
N PRO A 7 0.35 8.94 2.76
CA PRO A 7 0.43 9.96 3.82
C PRO A 7 -0.76 9.96 4.77
N GLY A 8 -1.96 9.56 4.34
CA GLY A 8 -3.15 9.54 5.20
C GLY A 8 -3.18 8.35 6.14
N LEU A 9 -3.14 7.13 5.59
CA LEU A 9 -3.34 5.88 6.34
C LEU A 9 -2.07 5.36 7.01
N PHE A 10 -0.90 5.49 6.39
CA PHE A 10 0.36 5.08 7.03
C PHE A 10 0.96 6.24 7.81
N GLY A 11 1.17 7.38 7.13
CA GLY A 11 1.75 8.57 7.73
C GLY A 11 0.88 9.16 8.85
N GLY A 12 -0.29 9.71 8.52
CA GLY A 12 -1.13 10.47 9.44
C GLY A 12 -1.67 9.62 10.59
N PHE A 13 -2.31 8.49 10.27
CA PHE A 13 -2.81 7.58 11.29
C PHE A 13 -1.68 6.98 12.14
N GLY A 14 -0.57 6.54 11.52
CA GLY A 14 0.58 6.00 12.25
C GLY A 14 1.20 7.03 13.19
N ASN A 15 1.44 8.26 12.70
CA ASN A 15 2.04 9.32 13.50
C ASN A 15 1.17 9.74 14.68
N TYR A 16 -0.14 9.83 14.49
CA TYR A 16 -1.05 10.27 15.53
C TYR A 16 -1.35 9.16 16.55
N PHE A 17 -1.72 7.96 16.07
CA PHE A 17 -2.24 6.91 16.95
C PHE A 17 -1.21 5.90 17.42
N LEU A 18 -0.10 5.67 16.69
CA LEU A 18 0.85 4.64 17.12
C LEU A 18 1.44 4.90 18.51
N PRO A 19 1.83 6.14 18.89
CA PRO A 19 2.28 6.41 20.25
C PRO A 19 1.20 6.12 21.30
N ILE A 20 -0.04 6.55 21.01
CA ILE A 20 -1.20 6.37 21.89
C ILE A 20 -1.48 4.88 22.10
N LEU A 21 -1.50 4.10 21.01
CA LEU A 21 -1.73 2.65 21.03
C LEU A 21 -0.60 1.88 21.74
N CYS A 22 0.62 2.42 21.75
CA CYS A 22 1.74 1.85 22.47
C CYS A 22 1.84 2.32 23.93
N GLY A 23 1.03 3.30 24.34
CA GLY A 23 1.15 3.96 25.64
C GLY A 23 2.45 4.75 25.81
N SER A 24 3.03 5.24 24.71
CA SER A 24 4.22 6.09 24.73
C SER A 24 3.84 7.57 24.58
N ALA A 25 4.60 8.46 25.23
CA ALA A 25 4.35 9.90 25.15
C ALA A 25 4.61 10.47 23.74
N GLU A 26 5.57 9.90 23.00
CA GLU A 26 5.91 10.31 21.64
C GLU A 26 6.57 9.16 20.86
N LEU A 27 6.79 9.35 19.56
CA LEU A 27 7.62 8.48 18.72
C LEU A 27 9.10 8.55 19.11
N ALA A 28 9.85 7.49 18.80
CA ALA A 28 11.25 7.35 19.17
C ALA A 28 12.17 8.43 18.60
N TYR A 29 11.91 8.88 17.37
CA TYR A 29 12.72 9.89 16.69
C TYR A 29 11.86 11.06 16.19
N PRO A 30 11.46 12.01 17.07
CA PRO A 30 10.55 13.11 16.71
C PRO A 30 11.09 14.00 15.58
N ARG A 31 12.42 14.21 15.52
CA ARG A 31 13.06 15.02 14.46
C ARG A 31 13.06 14.31 13.11
N ILE A 32 13.38 13.02 13.09
CA ILE A 32 13.28 12.18 11.87
C ILE A 32 11.83 12.20 11.38
N ASN A 33 10.89 12.14 12.30
CA ASN A 33 9.47 12.23 11.99
C ASN A 33 9.10 13.54 11.30
N SER A 34 9.51 14.67 11.88
CA SER A 34 9.29 16.00 11.31
C SER A 34 9.90 16.13 9.92
N ILE A 35 11.15 15.66 9.72
CA ILE A 35 11.79 15.68 8.41
C ILE A 35 11.01 14.83 7.40
N SER A 36 10.60 13.62 7.77
CA SER A 36 9.83 12.75 6.88
C SER A 36 8.54 13.40 6.39
N LEU A 37 7.81 14.10 7.27
CA LEU A 37 6.61 14.85 6.91
C LEU A 37 6.93 16.01 5.94
N LEU A 38 8.01 16.76 6.19
CA LEU A 38 8.40 17.91 5.36
C LEU A 38 8.91 17.52 3.97
N LEU A 39 9.45 16.30 3.81
CA LEU A 39 9.84 15.78 2.50
C LEU A 39 8.63 15.50 1.59
N GLN A 40 7.44 15.24 2.15
CA GLN A 40 6.27 14.88 1.35
C GLN A 40 5.74 16.00 0.43
N PRO A 41 5.55 17.25 0.90
CA PRO A 41 5.20 18.34 -0.02
C PRO A 41 6.30 18.63 -1.04
N VAL A 42 7.58 18.47 -0.69
CA VAL A 42 8.70 18.62 -1.64
C VAL A 42 8.61 17.56 -2.74
N ALA A 43 8.45 16.28 -2.38
CA ALA A 43 8.25 15.19 -3.32
C ALA A 43 7.03 15.41 -4.22
N PHE A 44 5.93 15.91 -3.66
CA PHE A 44 4.71 16.20 -4.42
C PHE A 44 4.93 17.31 -5.46
N VAL A 45 5.61 18.39 -5.07
CA VAL A 45 5.97 19.48 -6.00
C VAL A 45 6.83 18.94 -7.14
N LEU A 46 7.85 18.12 -6.83
CA LEU A 46 8.69 17.48 -7.85
C LEU A 46 7.86 16.66 -8.85
N VAL A 47 6.92 15.83 -8.38
CA VAL A 47 6.06 15.05 -9.29
C VAL A 47 5.16 15.95 -10.13
N ILE A 48 4.60 17.03 -9.56
CA ILE A 48 3.76 17.97 -10.30
C ILE A 48 4.55 18.70 -11.39
N LEU A 49 5.84 18.99 -11.19
CA LEU A 49 6.66 19.63 -12.22
C LEU A 49 6.71 18.84 -13.53
N SER A 50 6.43 17.53 -13.52
CA SER A 50 6.30 16.70 -14.73
C SER A 50 5.16 17.15 -15.64
N THR A 51 4.11 17.74 -15.06
CA THR A 51 2.99 18.31 -15.85
C THR A 51 3.36 19.65 -16.49
N ALA A 52 4.37 20.34 -15.94
CA ALA A 52 4.87 21.62 -16.43
C ALA A 52 6.08 21.47 -17.36
N SER A 53 6.71 20.30 -17.42
CA SER A 53 7.81 20.01 -18.36
C SER A 53 7.30 19.86 -19.79
N GLU A 54 8.21 20.06 -20.75
CA GLU A 54 7.93 19.92 -22.18
C GLU A 54 7.30 18.56 -22.50
N PHE A 55 6.24 18.55 -23.32
CA PHE A 55 5.44 17.36 -23.68
C PHE A 55 4.72 16.64 -22.51
N GLY A 56 4.90 17.08 -21.26
CA GLY A 56 4.30 16.49 -20.07
C GLY A 56 4.78 15.05 -19.77
N GLY A 57 4.29 14.50 -18.66
CA GLY A 57 4.42 13.07 -18.36
C GLY A 57 3.40 12.24 -19.17
N GLY A 58 3.83 11.12 -19.77
CA GLY A 58 2.99 10.28 -20.64
C GLY A 58 3.32 8.79 -20.63
N THR A 59 4.09 8.34 -19.65
CA THR A 59 4.63 6.96 -19.55
C THR A 59 3.73 6.00 -18.77
N GLY A 60 2.60 6.50 -18.23
CA GLY A 60 1.83 5.80 -17.20
C GLY A 60 2.52 5.82 -15.82
N TRP A 61 1.83 5.36 -14.79
CA TRP A 61 2.36 5.38 -13.41
C TRP A 61 3.49 4.37 -13.18
N THR A 62 3.66 3.40 -14.10
CA THR A 62 4.69 2.36 -14.02
C THR A 62 6.03 2.78 -14.59
N LEU A 63 6.08 3.82 -15.44
CA LEU A 63 7.30 4.32 -16.09
C LEU A 63 8.05 3.25 -16.91
N TYR A 64 7.34 2.40 -17.64
CA TYR A 64 7.98 1.31 -18.39
C TYR A 64 8.91 1.81 -19.51
N PRO A 65 10.16 1.33 -19.58
CA PRO A 65 10.98 1.42 -20.78
C PRO A 65 10.43 0.46 -21.86
N PRO A 66 10.67 0.72 -23.16
CA PRO A 66 11.48 1.83 -23.70
C PRO A 66 10.71 3.16 -23.78
N LEU A 67 9.43 3.21 -23.41
CA LEU A 67 8.66 4.45 -23.50
C LEU A 67 9.24 5.53 -22.57
N SER A 68 9.54 5.19 -21.32
CA SER A 68 10.14 6.13 -20.36
C SER A 68 11.58 6.55 -20.67
N THR A 69 12.27 5.84 -21.56
CA THR A 69 13.61 6.21 -22.06
C THR A 69 13.57 6.83 -23.46
N SER A 70 12.38 6.98 -24.06
CA SER A 70 12.23 7.47 -25.43
C SER A 70 12.41 8.99 -25.52
N LEU A 71 13.63 9.40 -25.89
CA LEU A 71 13.99 10.80 -26.13
C LEU A 71 13.23 11.43 -27.30
N MET A 72 12.64 10.62 -28.18
CA MET A 72 11.93 11.09 -29.37
C MET A 72 10.46 11.46 -29.10
N SER A 73 9.87 10.93 -28.04
CA SER A 73 8.43 11.09 -27.76
C SER A 73 8.13 11.79 -26.44
N LEU A 74 9.10 11.85 -25.52
CA LEU A 74 8.91 12.40 -24.19
C LEU A 74 10.12 13.24 -23.78
N SER A 75 9.87 14.29 -22.99
CA SER A 75 10.96 15.04 -22.37
C SER A 75 11.60 14.21 -21.25
N PRO A 76 12.92 14.03 -21.23
CA PRO A 76 13.62 13.38 -20.12
C PRO A 76 13.31 14.06 -18.78
N VAL A 77 13.19 15.39 -18.81
CA VAL A 77 12.87 16.22 -17.63
C VAL A 77 11.55 15.78 -16.98
N ALA A 78 10.55 15.37 -17.78
CA ALA A 78 9.26 14.91 -17.28
C ALA A 78 9.41 13.63 -16.44
N VAL A 79 10.29 12.72 -16.85
CA VAL A 79 10.58 11.48 -16.13
C VAL A 79 11.49 11.76 -14.93
N ASP A 80 12.48 12.64 -15.08
CA ASP A 80 13.45 13.00 -14.03
C ASP A 80 12.77 13.51 -12.77
N VAL A 81 11.84 14.45 -12.92
CA VAL A 81 11.15 15.06 -11.77
C VAL A 81 10.16 14.09 -11.11
N ILE A 82 9.57 13.16 -11.87
CA ILE A 82 8.77 12.06 -11.28
C ILE A 82 9.69 11.15 -10.46
N VAL A 83 10.80 10.67 -11.03
CA VAL A 83 11.71 9.76 -10.34
C VAL A 83 12.30 10.43 -9.09
N LEU A 84 12.74 11.69 -9.19
CA LEU A 84 13.26 12.43 -8.04
C LEU A 84 12.17 12.59 -6.95
N GLY A 85 10.94 12.90 -7.33
CA GLY A 85 9.81 12.95 -6.40
C GLY A 85 9.55 11.62 -5.71
N LEU A 86 9.57 10.50 -6.44
CA LEU A 86 9.43 9.15 -5.89
C LEU A 86 10.57 8.78 -4.94
N LEU A 87 11.82 9.13 -5.27
CA LEU A 87 12.99 8.91 -4.40
C LEU A 87 12.86 9.69 -3.09
N VAL A 88 12.46 10.96 -3.14
CA VAL A 88 12.24 11.79 -1.94
C VAL A 88 11.10 11.23 -1.08
N SER A 89 9.98 10.82 -1.70
CA SER A 89 8.87 10.14 -1.01
C SER A 89 9.29 8.79 -0.40
N GLY A 90 10.20 8.06 -1.07
CA GLY A 90 10.76 6.79 -0.58
C GLY A 90 11.61 7.00 0.68
N ILE A 91 12.47 8.02 0.69
CA ILE A 91 13.26 8.40 1.87
C ILE A 91 12.34 8.73 3.06
N SER A 92 11.28 9.53 2.82
CA SER A 92 10.27 9.84 3.86
C SER A 92 9.64 8.57 4.45
N SER A 93 9.28 7.61 3.60
CA SER A 93 8.63 6.36 4.01
C SER A 93 9.58 5.44 4.79
N ILE A 94 10.86 5.36 4.42
CA ILE A 94 11.89 4.62 5.17
C ILE A 94 12.11 5.24 6.55
N MET A 95 12.23 6.57 6.63
CA MET A 95 12.39 7.30 7.89
C MET A 95 11.21 7.06 8.83
N SER A 96 9.97 7.12 8.32
CA SER A 96 8.76 6.81 9.07
C SER A 96 8.74 5.35 9.56
N SER A 97 9.10 4.41 8.68
CA SER A 97 9.09 2.97 9.00
C SER A 97 10.07 2.62 10.12
N LEU A 98 11.31 3.13 10.05
CA LEU A 98 12.30 2.93 11.12
C LEU A 98 11.84 3.56 12.44
N ASN A 99 11.24 4.74 12.38
CA ASN A 99 10.72 5.44 13.56
C ASN A 99 9.57 4.66 14.23
N PHE A 100 8.61 4.18 13.44
CA PHE A 100 7.48 3.40 13.93
C PHE A 100 7.93 2.06 14.54
N LEU A 101 8.80 1.32 13.87
CA LEU A 101 9.32 0.06 14.42
C LEU A 101 10.08 0.31 15.72
N THR A 102 10.95 1.31 15.77
CA THR A 102 11.70 1.64 16.99
C THR A 102 10.76 2.00 18.14
N THR A 103 9.74 2.83 17.87
CA THR A 103 8.73 3.22 18.86
C THR A 103 8.02 1.99 19.42
N VAL A 104 7.51 1.12 18.54
CA VAL A 104 6.80 -0.07 18.97
C VAL A 104 7.74 -0.99 19.74
N PHE A 105 8.94 -1.29 19.27
CA PHE A 105 9.81 -2.28 19.94
C PHE A 105 10.40 -1.79 21.26
N HIS A 106 10.64 -0.48 21.41
CA HIS A 106 11.41 0.05 22.55
C HIS A 106 10.65 0.97 23.49
N LEU A 107 9.56 1.62 23.06
CA LEU A 107 8.87 2.64 23.86
C LEU A 107 7.48 2.24 24.37
N ARG A 108 7.04 0.99 24.16
CA ARG A 108 5.77 0.49 24.71
C ARG A 108 5.71 0.62 26.23
N ALA A 109 4.51 0.91 26.72
CA ALA A 109 4.21 0.90 28.14
C ALA A 109 4.52 -0.46 28.78
N LYS A 110 4.95 -0.43 30.05
CA LYS A 110 5.28 -1.64 30.82
C LYS A 110 4.03 -2.53 30.93
N GLY A 111 4.17 -3.81 30.57
CA GLY A 111 3.07 -4.79 30.55
C GLY A 111 2.39 -4.94 29.18
N LEU A 112 2.61 -4.01 28.24
CA LEU A 112 2.11 -4.13 26.87
C LEU A 112 3.07 -4.99 26.03
N THR A 113 2.89 -6.30 26.11
CA THR A 113 3.66 -7.27 25.30
C THR A 113 3.21 -7.23 23.83
N LEU A 114 4.06 -7.70 22.92
CA LEU A 114 3.76 -7.76 21.48
C LEU A 114 2.47 -8.54 21.17
N GLY A 115 2.20 -9.62 21.92
CA GLY A 115 1.01 -10.45 21.74
C GLY A 115 -0.31 -9.77 22.13
N ILE A 116 -0.26 -8.63 22.83
CA ILE A 116 -1.45 -7.91 23.30
C ILE A 116 -1.67 -6.60 22.51
N LEU A 117 -0.74 -6.24 21.61
CA LEU A 117 -0.91 -5.07 20.75
C LEU A 117 -2.18 -5.17 19.88
N SER A 118 -2.80 -4.02 19.64
CA SER A 118 -3.98 -3.93 18.80
C SER A 118 -3.68 -4.31 17.34
N VAL A 119 -4.72 -4.74 16.62
CA VAL A 119 -4.64 -4.97 15.16
C VAL A 119 -4.15 -3.72 14.42
N SER A 120 -4.54 -2.52 14.88
CA SER A 120 -4.10 -1.25 14.29
C SER A 120 -2.63 -0.94 14.51
N ALA A 121 -2.04 -1.33 15.65
CA ALA A 121 -0.60 -1.19 15.85
C ALA A 121 0.16 -2.20 14.99
N TRP A 122 -0.31 -3.45 14.94
CA TRP A 122 0.28 -4.50 14.10
C TRP A 122 0.21 -4.18 12.61
N SER A 123 -0.85 -3.53 12.11
CA SER A 123 -0.92 -3.14 10.70
C SER A 123 0.18 -2.15 10.33
N ILE A 124 0.49 -1.16 11.19
CA ILE A 124 1.58 -0.21 10.98
C ILE A 124 2.95 -0.90 11.08
N VAL A 125 3.14 -1.82 12.02
CA VAL A 125 4.38 -2.60 12.14
C VAL A 125 4.63 -3.41 10.87
N ILE A 126 3.64 -4.17 10.39
CA ILE A 126 3.77 -5.01 9.20
C ILE A 126 4.03 -4.15 7.97
N THR A 127 3.30 -3.04 7.82
CA THR A 127 3.49 -2.08 6.71
C THR A 127 4.91 -1.50 6.71
N SER A 128 5.43 -1.14 7.89
CA SER A 128 6.79 -0.62 8.07
C SER A 128 7.85 -1.65 7.66
N VAL A 129 7.67 -2.92 8.00
CA VAL A 129 8.57 -4.00 7.57
C VAL A 129 8.52 -4.19 6.05
N MET A 130 7.33 -4.20 5.45
CA MET A 130 7.18 -4.34 4.00
C MET A 130 7.89 -3.20 3.26
N LEU A 131 7.68 -1.95 3.67
CA LEU A 131 8.33 -0.77 3.06
C LEU A 131 9.86 -0.88 3.08
N LEU A 132 10.44 -1.29 4.22
CA LEU A 132 11.90 -1.43 4.34
C LEU A 132 12.46 -2.53 3.43
N LEU A 133 11.67 -3.58 3.15
CA LEU A 133 12.08 -4.68 2.28
C LEU A 133 11.90 -4.36 0.80
N THR A 134 10.85 -3.62 0.42
CA THR A 134 10.42 -3.50 -0.98
C THR A 134 10.84 -2.19 -1.63
N LEU A 135 10.90 -1.08 -0.88
CA LEU A 135 11.31 0.22 -1.44
C LEU A 135 12.71 0.22 -2.06
N PRO A 136 13.74 -0.45 -1.49
CA PRO A 136 15.07 -0.48 -2.10
C PRO A 136 15.06 -1.05 -3.53
N VAL A 137 14.16 -1.99 -3.84
CA VAL A 137 14.05 -2.59 -5.18
C VAL A 137 13.50 -1.58 -6.19
N LEU A 138 12.47 -0.80 -5.82
CA LEU A 138 12.01 0.31 -6.65
C LEU A 138 13.11 1.34 -6.85
N THR A 139 13.81 1.74 -5.77
CA THR A 139 14.92 2.69 -5.83
C THR A 139 15.98 2.22 -6.82
N GLY A 140 16.36 0.94 -6.80
CA GLY A 140 17.26 0.36 -7.80
C GLY A 140 16.71 0.47 -9.22
N GLY A 141 15.46 0.07 -9.44
CA GLY A 141 14.79 0.12 -10.75
C GLY A 141 14.76 1.52 -11.36
N VAL A 142 14.35 2.52 -10.59
CA VAL A 142 14.25 3.91 -11.09
C VAL A 142 15.60 4.61 -11.22
N LEU A 143 16.61 4.22 -10.42
CA LEU A 143 17.98 4.72 -10.60
C LEU A 143 18.63 4.13 -11.86
N MET A 144 18.38 2.85 -12.17
CA MET A 144 18.78 2.26 -13.46
C MET A 144 18.09 2.96 -14.64
N LEU A 145 16.82 3.33 -14.47
CA LEU A 145 16.09 4.09 -15.48
C LEU A 145 16.71 5.48 -15.71
N LEU A 146 17.05 6.19 -14.63
CA LEU A 146 17.76 7.47 -14.72
C LEU A 146 19.16 7.33 -15.34
N SER A 147 19.86 6.23 -15.09
CA SER A 147 21.17 6.02 -15.70
C SER A 147 21.09 5.72 -17.19
N ASP A 148 20.03 5.03 -17.64
CA ASP A 148 19.78 4.83 -19.07
C ASP A 148 19.46 6.17 -19.76
N LEU A 149 18.82 7.11 -19.05
CA LEU A 149 18.54 8.46 -19.58
C LEU A 149 19.77 9.38 -19.63
N HIS A 150 20.65 9.35 -18.61
CA HIS A 150 21.66 10.41 -18.40
C HIS A 150 23.12 9.94 -18.37
N PHE A 151 23.37 8.65 -18.14
CA PHE A 151 24.71 8.11 -17.93
C PHE A 151 25.14 7.08 -18.99
N ASN A 152 24.41 7.01 -20.11
CA ASN A 152 24.65 6.06 -21.21
C ASN A 152 24.74 4.60 -20.73
N THR A 153 24.02 4.24 -19.67
CA THR A 153 23.81 2.82 -19.35
C THR A 153 22.75 2.24 -20.27
N LEU A 154 22.68 0.91 -20.32
CA LEU A 154 21.85 0.16 -21.27
C LEU A 154 21.15 -1.00 -20.56
N PHE A 155 20.58 -0.74 -19.37
CA PHE A 155 19.91 -1.78 -18.58
C PHE A 155 18.66 -2.30 -19.27
N PHE A 156 17.88 -1.41 -19.88
CA PHE A 156 16.55 -1.72 -20.40
C PHE A 156 16.44 -1.56 -21.92
N ASP A 157 17.52 -1.22 -22.64
CA ASP A 157 17.49 -1.06 -24.09
C ASP A 157 17.73 -2.40 -24.83
N PRO A 158 16.70 -2.99 -25.47
CA PRO A 158 16.84 -4.27 -26.16
C PRO A 158 17.74 -4.20 -27.39
N THR A 159 17.99 -3.01 -27.95
CA THR A 159 18.90 -2.86 -29.10
C THR A 159 20.36 -3.12 -28.71
N PHE A 160 20.70 -2.95 -27.43
CA PHE A 160 22.03 -3.20 -26.87
C PHE A 160 22.03 -4.29 -25.79
N ALA A 161 21.14 -5.28 -25.92
CA ALA A 161 21.01 -6.44 -25.04
C ALA A 161 20.53 -6.16 -23.60
N GLY A 162 20.00 -4.96 -23.32
CA GLY A 162 19.19 -4.69 -22.13
C GLY A 162 17.81 -5.36 -22.21
N ASP A 163 17.09 -5.41 -21.10
CA ASP A 163 15.79 -6.09 -21.02
C ASP A 163 14.71 -5.21 -20.36
N PRO A 164 13.72 -4.70 -21.12
CA PRO A 164 12.58 -4.00 -20.54
C PRO A 164 11.75 -4.84 -19.54
N ILE A 165 11.76 -6.17 -19.65
CA ILE A 165 11.04 -7.08 -18.75
C ILE A 165 11.72 -7.12 -17.37
N LEU A 166 13.04 -6.91 -17.30
CA LEU A 166 13.75 -6.71 -16.03
C LEU A 166 13.16 -5.52 -15.26
N TYR A 167 12.88 -4.40 -15.92
CA TYR A 167 12.23 -3.25 -15.28
C TYR A 167 10.86 -3.65 -14.72
N GLN A 168 10.05 -4.39 -15.48
CA GLN A 168 8.75 -4.85 -15.00
C GLN A 168 8.86 -5.73 -13.76
N HIS A 169 9.83 -6.64 -13.71
CA HIS A 169 10.08 -7.45 -12.51
C HIS A 169 10.46 -6.59 -11.30
N LEU A 170 11.38 -5.64 -11.45
CA LEU A 170 11.80 -4.74 -10.37
C LEU A 170 10.65 -3.86 -9.89
N PHE A 171 9.90 -3.28 -10.83
CA PHE A 171 8.77 -2.42 -10.55
C PHE A 171 7.68 -3.19 -9.81
N TRP A 172 7.27 -4.36 -10.29
CA TRP A 172 6.18 -5.12 -9.65
C TRP A 172 6.60 -5.82 -8.38
N PHE A 173 7.87 -6.22 -8.23
CA PHE A 173 8.39 -6.72 -6.97
C PHE A 173 8.17 -5.71 -5.83
N PHE A 174 8.26 -4.41 -6.14
CA PHE A 174 7.79 -3.36 -5.25
C PHE A 174 6.27 -3.16 -5.32
N GLY A 175 5.72 -3.05 -6.52
CA GLY A 175 4.38 -2.53 -6.79
C GLY A 175 3.27 -3.41 -6.24
N HIS A 176 3.44 -4.73 -6.22
CA HIS A 176 2.44 -5.60 -5.62
C HIS A 176 2.46 -5.54 -4.08
N PRO A 177 3.61 -5.62 -3.39
CA PRO A 177 3.66 -5.29 -1.96
C PRO A 177 3.14 -3.88 -1.63
N GLU A 178 3.36 -2.89 -2.49
CA GLU A 178 2.87 -1.52 -2.28
C GLU A 178 1.34 -1.48 -2.17
N VAL A 179 0.60 -2.24 -2.99
CA VAL A 179 -0.87 -2.26 -2.86
C VAL A 179 -1.34 -2.82 -1.52
N TYR A 180 -0.56 -3.71 -0.90
CA TYR A 180 -0.81 -4.18 0.46
C TYR A 180 -0.39 -3.17 1.53
N ILE A 181 0.77 -2.53 1.36
CA ILE A 181 1.22 -1.42 2.23
C ILE A 181 0.14 -0.34 2.35
N LEU A 182 -0.58 -0.05 1.27
CA LEU A 182 -1.66 0.95 1.26
C LEU A 182 -2.92 0.50 1.99
N ILE A 183 -3.27 -0.80 1.95
CA ILE A 183 -4.54 -1.30 2.50
C ILE A 183 -4.41 -1.85 3.93
N LEU A 184 -3.24 -2.35 4.33
CA LEU A 184 -3.02 -2.95 5.65
C LEU A 184 -3.34 -1.96 6.79
N PRO A 185 -2.90 -0.68 6.77
CA PRO A 185 -3.32 0.29 7.77
C PRO A 185 -4.83 0.53 7.75
N GLY A 186 -5.45 0.52 6.56
CA GLY A 186 -6.91 0.58 6.41
C GLY A 186 -7.62 -0.58 7.11
N PHE A 187 -7.09 -1.81 7.04
CA PHE A 187 -7.60 -2.94 7.82
C PHE A 187 -7.48 -2.69 9.32
N GLY A 188 -6.40 -2.07 9.77
CA GLY A 188 -6.21 -1.67 11.17
C GLY A 188 -7.28 -0.69 11.64
N VAL A 189 -7.55 0.34 10.84
CA VAL A 189 -8.59 1.35 11.10
C VAL A 189 -9.97 0.70 11.18
N VAL A 190 -10.35 -0.07 10.17
CA VAL A 190 -11.66 -0.73 10.10
C VAL A 190 -11.86 -1.68 11.28
N SER A 191 -10.81 -2.41 11.65
CA SER A 191 -10.83 -3.27 12.83
C SER A 191 -11.06 -2.47 14.12
N HIS A 192 -10.38 -1.33 14.28
CA HIS A 192 -10.55 -0.47 15.45
C HIS A 192 -11.97 0.10 15.53
N VAL A 193 -12.49 0.65 14.42
CA VAL A 193 -13.83 1.26 14.38
C VAL A 193 -14.93 0.23 14.60
N ILE A 194 -14.85 -0.95 13.98
CA ILE A 194 -15.85 -2.02 14.20
C ILE A 194 -15.82 -2.47 15.67
N SER A 195 -14.64 -2.66 16.26
CA SER A 195 -14.54 -3.07 17.67
C SER A 195 -15.18 -2.03 18.61
N THR A 196 -14.86 -0.75 18.39
CA THR A 196 -15.32 0.36 19.23
C THR A 196 -16.81 0.62 19.07
N ASN A 197 -17.31 0.80 17.84
CA ASN A 197 -18.69 1.19 17.61
C ASN A 197 -19.70 0.10 17.98
N TYR A 198 -19.28 -1.16 17.96
CA TYR A 198 -20.13 -2.29 18.34
C TYR A 198 -19.86 -2.80 19.76
N CYS A 199 -18.97 -2.14 20.51
CA CYS A 199 -18.61 -2.47 21.90
C CYS A 199 -18.23 -3.94 22.10
N ARG A 200 -17.49 -4.51 21.14
CA ARG A 200 -17.06 -5.91 21.13
C ARG A 200 -15.58 -5.99 20.86
N SER A 201 -14.90 -6.94 21.52
CA SER A 201 -13.56 -7.33 21.07
C SER A 201 -13.66 -7.93 19.67
N LEU A 202 -12.62 -7.70 18.86
CA LEU A 202 -12.54 -8.30 17.53
C LEU A 202 -12.56 -9.82 17.65
N PHE A 203 -13.51 -10.43 16.95
CA PHE A 203 -13.54 -11.88 16.80
C PHE A 203 -12.23 -12.35 16.16
N GLY A 204 -11.57 -13.32 16.80
CA GLY A 204 -10.31 -13.85 16.30
C GLY A 204 -9.17 -12.82 16.23
N ASN A 205 -8.98 -11.95 17.24
CA ASN A 205 -7.91 -10.94 17.25
C ASN A 205 -6.53 -11.46 16.80
N GLN A 206 -6.09 -12.62 17.33
CA GLN A 206 -4.82 -13.22 16.91
C GLN A 206 -4.83 -13.68 15.44
N SER A 207 -5.93 -14.27 14.98
CA SER A 207 -6.09 -14.65 13.57
C SER A 207 -6.09 -13.43 12.64
N MET A 208 -6.58 -12.27 13.09
CA MET A 208 -6.51 -11.01 12.32
C MET A 208 -5.08 -10.53 12.11
N ILE A 209 -4.23 -10.68 13.14
CA ILE A 209 -2.80 -10.31 13.10
C ILE A 209 -2.05 -11.30 12.22
N LEU A 210 -2.25 -12.61 12.42
CA LEU A 210 -1.63 -13.65 11.62
C LEU A 210 -2.03 -13.54 10.14
N ALA A 211 -3.30 -13.24 9.85
CA ALA A 211 -3.77 -13.00 8.49
C ALA A 211 -3.03 -11.83 7.81
N MET A 212 -2.78 -10.72 8.53
CA MET A 212 -1.98 -9.62 7.98
C MET A 212 -0.52 -10.02 7.73
N GLY A 213 0.06 -10.83 8.63
CA GLY A 213 1.39 -11.39 8.42
C GLY A 213 1.47 -12.29 7.18
N CYS A 214 0.47 -13.17 7.00
CA CYS A 214 0.37 -14.01 5.81
C CYS A 214 0.20 -13.19 4.54
N ILE A 215 -0.66 -12.16 4.55
CA ILE A 215 -0.83 -11.23 3.42
C ILE A 215 0.49 -10.55 3.07
N ALA A 216 1.24 -10.09 4.07
CA ALA A 216 2.53 -9.44 3.83
C ALA A 216 3.55 -10.38 3.19
N VAL A 217 3.71 -11.59 3.74
CA VAL A 217 4.67 -12.57 3.21
C VAL A 217 4.27 -13.04 1.82
N LEU A 218 3.00 -13.44 1.63
CA LEU A 218 2.51 -13.89 0.33
C LEU A 218 2.52 -12.76 -0.70
N GLY A 219 2.19 -11.53 -0.29
CA GLY A 219 2.22 -10.35 -1.14
C GLY A 219 3.61 -10.04 -1.69
N SER A 220 4.66 -10.36 -0.94
CA SER A 220 6.06 -10.23 -1.42
C SER A 220 6.48 -11.30 -2.43
N VAL A 221 5.68 -12.34 -2.67
CA VAL A 221 6.05 -13.46 -3.56
C VAL A 221 5.10 -13.67 -4.74
N VAL A 222 4.21 -12.71 -5.04
CA VAL A 222 3.20 -12.85 -6.10
C VAL A 222 3.28 -11.80 -7.21
N TRP A 223 4.30 -10.95 -7.21
CA TRP A 223 4.37 -9.78 -8.10
C TRP A 223 4.17 -10.07 -9.59
N SER A 224 4.59 -11.26 -10.04
CA SER A 224 4.60 -11.62 -11.46
C SER A 224 3.20 -11.88 -12.04
N HIS A 225 2.12 -11.86 -11.25
CA HIS A 225 0.78 -11.89 -11.83
C HIS A 225 0.43 -10.63 -12.63
N HIS A 226 1.16 -9.53 -12.43
CA HIS A 226 1.04 -8.34 -13.29
C HIS A 226 1.75 -8.51 -14.63
N MET A 227 2.35 -9.68 -14.87
CA MET A 227 3.23 -9.98 -15.99
C MET A 227 2.79 -11.25 -16.73
N TYR A 228 1.55 -11.74 -16.56
CA TYR A 228 1.11 -12.99 -17.18
C TYR A 228 1.12 -12.98 -18.72
N THR A 229 1.08 -11.80 -19.32
CA THR A 229 1.07 -11.55 -20.77
C THR A 229 2.46 -11.26 -21.34
N THR A 230 3.53 -11.24 -20.53
CA THR A 230 4.90 -10.94 -20.99
C THR A 230 5.63 -12.12 -21.61
N GLY A 231 5.01 -13.30 -21.65
CA GLY A 231 5.61 -14.53 -22.21
C GLY A 231 6.26 -15.46 -21.18
N LEU A 232 5.90 -15.35 -19.90
CA LEU A 232 6.36 -16.26 -18.85
C LEU A 232 6.02 -17.73 -19.14
N GLU A 233 6.91 -18.62 -18.72
CA GLU A 233 6.74 -20.08 -18.82
C GLU A 233 5.44 -20.54 -18.14
N VAL A 234 4.87 -21.65 -18.64
CA VAL A 234 3.60 -22.20 -18.13
C VAL A 234 3.68 -22.51 -16.64
N ASP A 235 4.77 -23.14 -16.20
CA ASP A 235 4.96 -23.54 -14.79
C ASP A 235 5.10 -22.31 -13.88
N THR A 236 5.80 -21.28 -14.35
CA THR A 236 5.91 -19.99 -13.64
C THR A 236 4.54 -19.34 -13.48
N ARG A 237 3.73 -19.28 -14.55
CA ARG A 237 2.35 -18.75 -14.47
C ARG A 237 1.45 -19.57 -13.55
N ALA A 238 1.61 -20.91 -13.54
CA ALA A 238 0.87 -21.79 -12.66
C ALA A 238 1.22 -21.56 -11.18
N PHE A 239 2.51 -21.41 -10.85
CA PHE A 239 2.98 -21.06 -9.51
C PHE A 239 2.38 -19.73 -9.04
N PHE A 240 2.54 -18.67 -9.84
CA PHE A 240 2.03 -17.35 -9.48
C PHE A 240 0.49 -17.32 -9.40
N THR A 241 -0.21 -18.13 -10.19
CA THR A 241 -1.67 -18.28 -10.09
C THR A 241 -2.07 -18.86 -8.74
N ALA A 242 -1.47 -19.98 -8.36
CA ALA A 242 -1.76 -20.64 -7.08
C ALA A 242 -1.42 -19.73 -5.89
N ALA A 243 -0.23 -19.11 -5.91
CA ALA A 243 0.22 -18.23 -4.84
C ALA A 243 -0.65 -16.97 -4.71
N THR A 244 -1.07 -16.36 -5.83
CA THR A 244 -1.93 -15.16 -5.83
C THR A 244 -3.31 -15.48 -5.27
N ILE A 245 -3.93 -16.56 -5.74
CA ILE A 245 -5.26 -16.97 -5.27
C ILE A 245 -5.23 -17.35 -3.78
N LEU A 246 -4.12 -17.91 -3.28
CA LEU A 246 -3.96 -18.28 -1.87
C LEU A 246 -4.12 -17.08 -0.92
N ILE A 247 -3.81 -15.85 -1.35
CA ILE A 247 -3.97 -14.63 -0.54
C ILE A 247 -5.44 -14.35 -0.21
N SER A 248 -6.39 -14.89 -0.98
CA SER A 248 -7.82 -14.79 -0.67
C SER A 248 -8.19 -15.43 0.66
N ILE A 249 -7.44 -16.44 1.14
CA ILE A 249 -7.72 -17.14 2.40
C ILE A 249 -7.50 -16.24 3.64
N PRO A 250 -6.30 -15.66 3.86
CA PRO A 250 -6.11 -14.75 5.00
C PRO A 250 -6.98 -13.49 4.86
N THR A 251 -7.20 -13.01 3.64
CA THR A 251 -8.09 -11.85 3.40
C THR A 251 -9.54 -12.15 3.76
N GLY A 252 -10.06 -13.30 3.34
CA GLY A 252 -11.39 -13.78 3.68
C GLY A 252 -11.56 -13.98 5.19
N THR A 253 -10.53 -14.52 5.86
CA THR A 253 -10.52 -14.64 7.33
C THR A 253 -10.77 -13.30 8.01
N LYS A 254 -10.17 -12.21 7.51
CA LYS A 254 -10.39 -10.87 8.06
C LYS A 254 -11.81 -10.36 7.83
N VAL A 255 -12.34 -10.56 6.62
CA VAL A 255 -13.72 -10.20 6.27
C VAL A 255 -14.72 -10.92 7.17
N PHE A 256 -14.56 -12.23 7.36
CA PHE A 256 -15.42 -13.00 8.26
C PHE A 256 -15.30 -12.54 9.71
N ASN A 257 -14.09 -12.29 10.20
CA ASN A 257 -13.90 -11.80 11.57
C ASN A 257 -14.58 -10.45 11.81
N TRP A 258 -14.55 -9.50 10.86
CA TRP A 258 -15.30 -8.25 10.96
C TRP A 258 -16.81 -8.49 11.01
N ILE A 259 -17.34 -9.35 10.14
CA ILE A 259 -18.76 -9.71 10.09
C ILE A 259 -19.19 -10.39 11.40
N CYS A 260 -18.42 -11.34 11.92
CA CYS A 260 -18.69 -12.01 13.20
C CYS A 260 -18.69 -11.01 14.36
N THR A 261 -17.75 -10.04 14.36
CA THR A 261 -17.70 -8.98 15.37
C THR A 261 -18.99 -8.15 15.33
N TYR A 262 -19.41 -7.72 14.13
CA TYR A 262 -20.64 -6.96 13.92
C TYR A 262 -21.91 -7.72 14.36
N ILE A 263 -22.12 -8.94 13.86
CA ILE A 263 -23.34 -9.74 14.13
C ILE A 263 -23.44 -10.13 15.61
N SER A 264 -22.31 -10.22 16.32
CA SER A 264 -22.32 -10.48 17.77
C SER A 264 -22.78 -9.30 18.63
N SER A 265 -23.09 -8.15 18.03
CA SER A 265 -23.54 -6.94 18.70
C SER A 265 -25.04 -6.71 18.53
N ASN A 266 -25.67 -6.15 19.56
CA ASN A 266 -27.06 -5.70 19.50
C ASN A 266 -27.16 -4.23 19.02
N TYR A 267 -26.03 -3.55 18.82
CA TYR A 267 -26.00 -2.17 18.34
C TYR A 267 -26.21 -2.11 16.82
N GLY A 268 -27.13 -1.24 16.39
CA GLY A 268 -27.33 -0.94 14.97
C GLY A 268 -26.28 0.02 14.40
N ILE A 269 -26.51 0.50 13.18
CA ILE A 269 -25.69 1.55 12.56
C ILE A 269 -26.09 2.90 13.17
N VAL A 270 -25.33 3.37 14.15
CA VAL A 270 -25.61 4.63 14.87
C VAL A 270 -24.70 5.78 14.43
N HIS A 271 -23.48 5.47 13.98
CA HIS A 271 -22.48 6.46 13.56
C HIS A 271 -22.15 6.35 12.06
N SER A 272 -21.80 7.48 11.44
CA SER A 272 -21.31 7.51 10.05
C SER A 272 -20.05 6.66 9.86
N SER A 273 -19.20 6.58 10.89
CA SER A 273 -18.02 5.71 10.90
C SER A 273 -18.37 4.22 10.83
N SER A 274 -19.49 3.78 11.43
CA SER A 274 -20.00 2.41 11.29
C SER A 274 -20.42 2.12 9.85
N LEU A 275 -21.14 3.06 9.22
CA LEU A 275 -21.57 2.91 7.84
C LEU A 275 -20.37 2.82 6.89
N LEU A 276 -19.37 3.69 7.06
CA LEU A 276 -18.15 3.68 6.24
C LEU A 276 -17.34 2.40 6.46
N ALA A 277 -17.21 1.92 7.71
CA ALA A 277 -16.51 0.67 7.99
C ALA A 277 -17.23 -0.55 7.37
N LEU A 278 -18.56 -0.62 7.41
CA LEU A 278 -19.31 -1.70 6.76
C LEU A 278 -19.29 -1.57 5.23
N LEU A 279 -19.33 -0.33 4.70
CA LEU A 279 -19.20 -0.08 3.27
C LEU A 279 -17.81 -0.51 2.76
N PHE A 280 -16.76 -0.28 3.55
CA PHE A 280 -15.43 -0.82 3.27
C PHE A 280 -15.48 -2.34 3.15
N VAL A 281 -16.04 -3.05 4.13
CA VAL A 281 -16.13 -4.52 4.09
C VAL A 281 -16.86 -5.00 2.83
N CYS A 282 -17.98 -4.37 2.46
CA CYS A 282 -18.72 -4.73 1.25
C CYS A 282 -17.92 -4.47 -0.04
N THR A 283 -17.45 -3.24 -0.25
CA THR A 283 -16.74 -2.83 -1.48
C THR A 283 -15.43 -3.58 -1.65
N PHE A 284 -14.70 -3.79 -0.55
CA PHE A 284 -13.47 -4.56 -0.55
C PHE A 284 -13.72 -6.04 -0.86
N THR A 285 -14.84 -6.62 -0.42
CA THR A 285 -15.21 -8.00 -0.77
C THR A 285 -15.53 -8.14 -2.26
N PHE A 286 -16.30 -7.22 -2.84
CA PHE A 286 -16.58 -7.22 -4.29
C PHE A 286 -15.31 -7.02 -5.13
N GLY A 287 -14.41 -6.12 -4.71
CA GLY A 287 -13.11 -5.97 -5.35
C GLY A 287 -12.23 -7.21 -5.19
N GLY A 288 -12.24 -7.83 -4.01
CA GLY A 288 -11.47 -9.04 -3.73
C GLY A 288 -11.87 -10.22 -4.62
N THR A 289 -13.17 -10.43 -4.86
CA THR A 289 -13.64 -11.53 -5.71
C THR A 289 -13.26 -11.34 -7.18
N THR A 290 -13.29 -10.12 -7.70
CA THR A 290 -12.76 -9.83 -9.05
C THR A 290 -11.25 -10.02 -9.13
N GLY A 291 -10.52 -9.77 -8.04
CA GLY A 291 -9.08 -10.03 -7.94
C GLY A 291 -8.73 -11.51 -7.97
N VAL A 292 -9.56 -12.37 -7.37
CA VAL A 292 -9.39 -13.83 -7.46
C VAL A 292 -9.54 -14.32 -8.91
N ILE A 293 -10.44 -13.70 -9.68
CA ILE A 293 -10.60 -13.99 -11.11
C ILE A 293 -9.34 -13.58 -11.89
N LEU A 294 -8.82 -12.38 -11.65
CA LEU A 294 -7.55 -11.90 -12.26
C LEU A 294 -6.32 -12.69 -11.80
N GLY A 295 -6.36 -13.31 -10.62
CA GLY A 295 -5.29 -14.19 -10.14
C GLY A 295 -5.06 -15.41 -11.04
N ASN A 296 -6.01 -15.76 -11.91
CA ASN A 296 -5.91 -16.87 -12.85
C ASN A 296 -5.23 -16.42 -14.16
N ALA A 297 -4.00 -16.91 -14.40
CA ALA A 297 -3.23 -16.56 -15.58
C ALA A 297 -3.90 -16.90 -16.92
N ALA A 298 -4.75 -17.93 -16.99
CA ALA A 298 -5.46 -18.28 -18.22
C ALA A 298 -6.59 -17.28 -18.53
N VAL A 299 -7.26 -16.78 -17.49
CA VAL A 299 -8.30 -15.76 -17.62
C VAL A 299 -7.68 -14.38 -17.86
N ASP A 300 -6.56 -14.09 -17.21
CA ASP A 300 -5.90 -12.78 -17.33
C ASP A 300 -5.46 -12.48 -18.77
N VAL A 301 -5.14 -13.49 -19.60
CA VAL A 301 -4.88 -13.28 -21.04
C VAL A 301 -5.99 -12.48 -21.73
N ALA A 302 -7.26 -12.68 -21.34
CA ALA A 302 -8.40 -11.97 -21.90
C ALA A 302 -8.74 -10.65 -21.18
N LEU A 303 -8.27 -10.47 -19.94
CA LEU A 303 -8.64 -9.34 -19.08
C LEU A 303 -7.51 -8.34 -18.86
N HIS A 304 -6.26 -8.71 -19.15
CA HIS A 304 -5.08 -7.88 -18.96
C HIS A 304 -5.19 -6.55 -19.72
N ASP A 305 -4.80 -5.46 -19.07
CA ASP A 305 -4.91 -4.09 -19.59
C ASP A 305 -6.31 -3.66 -20.07
N THR A 306 -7.36 -4.36 -19.64
CA THR A 306 -8.75 -3.94 -19.88
C THR A 306 -9.33 -3.15 -18.70
N TYR A 307 -10.50 -2.55 -18.91
CA TYR A 307 -11.26 -1.90 -17.84
C TYR A 307 -11.65 -2.82 -16.69
N TYR A 308 -11.56 -4.16 -16.85
CA TYR A 308 -11.77 -5.10 -15.75
C TYR A 308 -10.71 -4.93 -14.65
N VAL A 309 -9.44 -4.82 -15.04
CA VAL A 309 -8.31 -4.60 -14.10
C VAL A 309 -8.46 -3.25 -13.41
N ILE A 310 -8.83 -2.22 -14.17
CA ILE A 310 -9.11 -0.88 -13.63
C ILE A 310 -10.23 -0.97 -12.58
N ALA A 311 -11.36 -1.60 -12.90
CA ALA A 311 -12.49 -1.74 -11.98
C ALA A 311 -12.12 -2.51 -10.71
N HIS A 312 -11.44 -3.65 -10.85
CA HIS A 312 -10.93 -4.44 -9.73
C HIS A 312 -10.11 -3.58 -8.76
N PHE A 313 -9.08 -2.91 -9.30
CA PHE A 313 -8.18 -2.06 -8.52
C PHE A 313 -8.90 -0.88 -7.87
N HIS A 314 -9.88 -0.29 -8.56
CA HIS A 314 -10.66 0.82 -8.01
C HIS A 314 -11.59 0.37 -6.88
N PHE A 315 -12.16 -0.83 -6.91
CA PHE A 315 -12.95 -1.34 -5.78
C PHE A 315 -12.09 -1.54 -4.53
N VAL A 316 -10.91 -2.17 -4.66
CA VAL A 316 -10.06 -2.50 -3.50
C VAL A 316 -9.26 -1.31 -2.99
N LEU A 317 -8.64 -0.54 -3.88
CA LEU A 317 -7.70 0.51 -3.50
C LEU A 317 -8.31 1.90 -3.57
N SER A 318 -8.86 2.31 -4.72
CA SER A 318 -9.38 3.68 -4.87
C SER A 318 -10.60 3.93 -3.98
N ILE A 319 -11.54 2.99 -3.92
CA ILE A 319 -12.76 3.10 -3.13
C ILE A 319 -12.48 2.58 -1.72
N GLY A 320 -11.96 1.37 -1.59
CA GLY A 320 -11.64 0.77 -0.28
C GLY A 320 -10.70 1.62 0.58
N ALA A 321 -9.51 1.97 0.10
CA ALA A 321 -8.57 2.74 0.92
C ALA A 321 -9.04 4.18 1.20
N VAL A 322 -9.76 4.82 0.28
CA VAL A 322 -10.37 6.14 0.52
C VAL A 322 -11.50 6.06 1.55
N ILE A 323 -12.35 5.03 1.50
CA ILE A 323 -13.36 4.80 2.53
C ILE A 323 -12.70 4.57 3.89
N ALA A 324 -11.58 3.83 3.95
CA ALA A 324 -10.83 3.67 5.20
C ALA A 324 -10.31 5.03 5.72
N LEU A 325 -9.84 5.91 4.84
CA LEU A 325 -9.39 7.25 5.22
C LEU A 325 -10.55 8.12 5.74
N PHE A 326 -11.71 8.10 5.07
CA PHE A 326 -12.90 8.77 5.58
C PHE A 326 -13.41 8.16 6.88
N THR A 327 -13.27 6.84 7.06
CA THR A 327 -13.55 6.15 8.32
C THR A 327 -12.68 6.70 9.45
N VAL A 328 -11.38 6.96 9.22
CA VAL A 328 -10.50 7.61 10.21
C VAL A 328 -11.05 8.98 10.61
N VAL A 329 -11.29 9.86 9.62
CA VAL A 329 -11.74 11.23 9.90
C VAL A 329 -13.09 11.21 10.63
N SER A 330 -14.03 10.41 10.16
CA SER A 330 -15.36 10.28 10.76
C SER A 330 -15.34 9.70 12.18
N ALA A 331 -14.50 8.70 12.44
CA ALA A 331 -14.43 8.06 13.75
C ALA A 331 -13.68 8.91 14.79
N PHE A 332 -12.69 9.69 14.36
CA PHE A 332 -11.77 10.40 15.27
C PHE A 332 -11.83 11.93 15.16
N GLN A 333 -12.80 12.50 14.45
CA GLN A 333 -12.99 13.94 14.31
C GLN A 333 -13.04 14.69 15.65
N GLU A 334 -13.70 14.12 16.68
CA GLU A 334 -13.72 14.74 18.01
C GLU A 334 -12.32 14.78 18.64
N ASN A 335 -11.53 13.71 18.48
CA ASN A 335 -10.14 13.68 18.94
C ASN A 335 -9.27 14.70 18.21
N PHE A 336 -9.53 14.93 16.92
CA PHE A 336 -8.75 15.86 16.12
C PHE A 336 -9.15 17.33 16.31
N PHE A 337 -10.44 17.61 16.43
CA PHE A 337 -11.00 18.97 16.34
C PHE A 337 -11.77 19.42 17.59
N GLY A 338 -12.00 18.52 18.55
CA GLY A 338 -12.77 18.81 19.77
C GLY A 338 -14.29 18.95 19.54
N LYS A 339 -14.80 18.62 18.35
CA LYS A 339 -16.23 18.68 18.01
C LYS A 339 -16.60 17.66 16.93
N THR A 340 -17.89 17.29 16.89
CA THR A 340 -18.49 16.59 15.75
C THR A 340 -18.65 17.55 14.57
N LEU A 341 -18.15 17.18 13.39
CA LEU A 341 -18.37 17.94 12.15
C LEU A 341 -19.75 17.65 11.53
#